data_AF-A0A948C4Z7-F1
#
_entry.id   AF-A0A948C4Z7-F1
#
_cell.length_a   1.000
_cell.length_b   1.000
_cell.length_c   1.000
_cell.angle_alpha   90.00
_cell.angle_beta   90.00
_cell.angle_gamma   90.00
#
_symmetry.space_group_name_H-M   'P 1'
#
loop_
_entity.id
_entity.type
_entity.pdbx_description
1 polymer ?
#
loop_
_entity_poly.entity_id
_entity_poly.type
_entity_poly.pdbx_seq_one_letter_code
_entity_poly.pdbx_strand_id
1 'polypeptide(L)' 'MHFGYRSTFHDSISTEVYLHNFDGDLYGENVTVTVHKKIRDIIQFSTAKTLKAQIKKDIEYLE' A
#
# COMPACT_ATOMS: atom_id res chain seq x y z
N MET A 1 1.89 0.90 -3.80
CA MET A 1 2.91 0.30 -2.92
C MET A 1 2.99 1.08 -1.63
N HIS A 2 2.99 0.40 -0.50
CA HIS A 2 3.37 0.92 0.81
C HIS A 2 4.76 0.38 1.16
N PHE A 3 5.63 1.24 1.66
CA PHE A 3 6.96 0.87 2.15
C PHE A 3 7.25 1.66 3.43
N GLY A 4 7.40 0.95 4.55
CA GLY A 4 7.73 1.56 5.84
C GLY A 4 6.96 1.00 7.02
N TYR A 5 7.03 1.70 8.15
CA TYR A 5 6.35 1.32 9.38
C TYR A 5 4.82 1.35 9.22
N ARG A 6 4.16 0.31 9.69
CA ARG A 6 2.69 0.24 9.73
C ARG A 6 2.17 0.97 10.96
N SER A 7 2.39 2.28 11.03
CA SER A 7 2.11 3.10 12.22
C SER A 7 0.66 3.01 12.72
N THR A 8 -0.30 2.78 11.81
CA THR A 8 -1.71 2.59 12.16
C THR A 8 -1.94 1.32 13.00
N PHE A 9 -1.12 0.29 12.83
CA PHE A 9 -1.24 -1.00 13.52
C PHE A 9 -0.12 -1.23 14.55
N HIS A 10 0.75 -0.24 14.78
CA HIS A 10 1.92 -0.35 15.67
C HIS A 10 2.81 -1.57 15.36
N ASP A 11 3.00 -1.84 14.08
CA ASP A 11 3.72 -3.01 13.57
C ASP A 11 5.01 -2.56 12.87
N SER A 12 5.88 -3.52 12.58
CA SER A 12 7.21 -3.35 12.01
C SER A 12 7.21 -2.79 10.58
N ILE A 13 8.41 -2.56 10.03
CA ILE A 13 8.58 -2.13 8.64
C ILE A 13 8.09 -3.23 7.71
N SER A 14 7.27 -2.86 6.73
CA SER A 14 6.75 -3.78 5.73
C SER A 14 6.83 -3.17 4.33
N THR A 15 6.81 -4.06 3.34
CA THR A 15 6.59 -3.72 1.93
C THR A 15 5.30 -4.38 1.49
N GLU A 16 4.30 -3.59 1.10
CA GLU A 16 3.01 -4.09 0.63
C GLU A 16 2.70 -3.53 -0.76
N VAL A 17 2.33 -4.39 -1.70
CA VAL A 17 2.01 -4.00 -3.08
C VAL A 17 0.59 -4.45 -3.40
N TYR A 18 -0.26 -3.47 -3.71
CA TYR A 18 -1.57 -3.72 -4.29
C TYR A 18 -1.43 -3.73 -5.81
N LEU A 19 -1.79 -4.86 -6.44
CA LEU A 19 -1.80 -5.04 -7.89
C LEU A 19 -3.22 -4.82 -8.40
N HIS A 20 -3.42 -3.75 -9.17
CA HIS A 20 -4.74 -3.41 -9.71
C HIS A 20 -5.19 -4.43 -10.76
N ASN A 21 -6.45 -4.89 -10.68
CA ASN A 21 -7.06 -5.90 -11.57
C ASN A 21 -6.26 -7.21 -11.69
N PHE A 22 -5.55 -7.59 -10.64
CA PHE A 22 -4.88 -8.88 -10.55
C PHE A 22 -5.63 -9.78 -9.57
N ASP A 23 -5.97 -10.99 -10.02
CA ASP A 23 -6.55 -12.05 -9.19
C ASP A 23 -5.74 -13.33 -9.45
N GLY A 24 -5.01 -13.78 -8.42
CA GLY A 24 -4.06 -14.87 -8.53
C GLY A 24 -3.17 -14.99 -7.30
N ASP A 25 -2.41 -16.09 -7.23
CA ASP A 25 -1.45 -16.36 -6.17
C ASP A 25 -0.02 -16.09 -6.63
N LEU A 26 0.76 -15.38 -5.80
CA LEU A 26 2.17 -15.06 -6.02
C LEU A 26 3.06 -15.55 -4.85
N TYR A 27 2.53 -16.36 -3.93
CA TYR A 27 3.33 -16.94 -2.86
C TYR A 27 4.41 -17.87 -3.44
N GLY A 28 5.66 -17.61 -3.07
CA GLY A 28 6.82 -18.36 -3.58
C GLY A 28 7.39 -17.83 -4.89
N GLU A 29 6.71 -16.89 -5.55
CA GLU A 29 7.16 -16.29 -6.80
C GLU A 29 8.09 -15.10 -6.57
N ASN A 30 9.04 -14.90 -7.49
CA ASN A 30 9.90 -13.72 -7.50
C ASN A 30 9.23 -12.60 -8.28
N VAL A 31 8.92 -11.49 -7.60
CA VAL A 31 8.29 -10.31 -8.21
C VAL A 31 9.26 -9.14 -8.20
N THR A 32 9.40 -8.46 -9.35
CA THR A 32 10.16 -7.22 -9.46
C THR A 32 9.20 -6.03 -9.53
N VAL A 33 9.44 -5.01 -8.71
CA VAL A 33 8.62 -3.80 -8.62
C VAL A 33 9.50 -2.57 -8.84
N THR A 34 9.09 -1.71 -9.76
CA THR A 34 9.75 -0.43 -10.03
C THR A 34 8.92 0.71 -9.48
N VAL A 35 9.49 1.53 -8.61
CA VAL A 35 8.82 2.71 -8.06
C VAL A 35 9.00 3.90 -8.99
N HIS A 36 7.93 4.31 -9.67
CA HIS A 36 7.97 5.47 -10.57
C HIS A 36 7.84 6.81 -9.86
N LYS A 37 6.95 6.89 -8.85
CA LYS A 37 6.62 8.14 -8.17
C LYS A 37 6.19 7.87 -6.73
N LYS A 38 6.65 8.73 -5.82
CA LYS A 38 6.12 8.80 -4.46
C LYS A 38 4.86 9.68 -4.46
N ILE A 39 3.73 9.12 -4.04
CA ILE A 39 2.42 9.83 -4.07
C ILE A 39 2.03 10.46 -2.73
N ARG A 40 2.61 9.99 -1.60
CA ARG A 40 2.43 10.58 -0.26
C ARG A 40 3.46 10.08 0.75
N ASP A 41 3.50 10.72 1.91
CA ASP A 41 4.17 10.22 3.12
C ASP A 41 3.34 9.16 3.87
N ILE A 42 3.97 8.52 4.86
CA ILE A 42 3.30 7.60 5.79
C ILE A 42 2.41 8.42 6.73
N ILE A 43 1.15 8.00 6.84
CA ILE A 43 0.13 8.65 7.67
C ILE A 43 -0.38 7.58 8.65
N GLN A 44 -0.41 7.93 9.93
CA GLN A 44 -1.11 7.12 10.93
C GLN A 44 -2.59 7.50 10.90
N PHE A 45 -3.45 6.51 10.82
CA PHE A 45 -4.90 6.70 10.83
C PHE A 45 -5.48 6.26 12.17
N SER A 46 -6.46 7.01 12.67
CA SER A 46 -7.17 6.67 13.91
C SER A 46 -8.13 5.49 13.75
N THR A 47 -8.56 5.17 12.52
CA THR A 47 -9.55 4.11 12.26
C THR A 47 -9.27 3.40 10.93
N ALA A 48 -9.73 2.15 10.82
CA ALA A 48 -9.71 1.42 9.56
C ALA A 48 -10.53 2.12 8.45
N LYS A 49 -11.61 2.83 8.82
CA LYS A 49 -12.45 3.58 7.87
C LYS A 49 -11.68 4.72 7.20
N THR A 50 -10.90 5.48 7.98
CA THR A 50 -10.10 6.60 7.44
C THR A 50 -8.93 6.10 6.60
N LEU A 51 -8.29 5.00 7.00
CA LEU A 51 -7.28 4.32 6.17
C LEU A 51 -7.88 3.86 4.83
N LYS A 52 -9.03 3.18 4.84
CA LYS A 52 -9.69 2.70 3.61
C LYS A 52 -10.06 3.84 2.67
N ALA A 53 -10.51 4.98 3.22
CA ALA A 53 -10.81 6.16 2.43
C ALA A 53 -9.56 6.74 1.76
N GLN A 54 -8.42 6.77 2.45
CA GLN A 54 -7.16 7.22 1.84
C GLN A 54 -6.68 6.27 0.75
N ILE A 55 -6.76 4.95 0.96
CA ILE A 55 -6.38 3.96 -0.06
C ILE A 55 -7.15 4.18 -1.36
N LYS A 56 -8.46 4.49 -1.28
CA LYS A 56 -9.25 4.82 -2.47
C LYS A 56 -8.71 6.04 -3.22
N LYS A 57 -8.39 7.12 -2.51
CA LYS A 57 -7.77 8.32 -3.11
C LYS A 57 -6.41 8.03 -3.72
N ASP A 58 -5.62 7.17 -3.07
CA ASP A 58 -4.31 6.77 -3.58
C ASP A 58 -4.44 5.99 -4.90
N ILE A 59 -5.50 5.19 -5.07
CA ILE A 59 -5.82 4.47 -6.31
C ILE A 59 -6.33 5.44 -7.37
N GLU A 60 -7.30 6.31 -7.03
CA GLU A 60 -7.84 7.33 -7.94
C GLU A 60 -6.76 8.29 -8.48
N TYR A 61 -5.72 8.57 -7.71
CA TYR A 61 -4.58 9.39 -8.17
C TYR A 61 -3.77 8.73 -9.29
N LEU A 62 -3.84 7.41 -9.40
CA LEU A 62 -3.08 6.62 -10.38
C LEU A 62 -3.88 6.35 -11.66
N GLU A 63 -5.20 6.62 -11.67
CA GLU A 63 -6.07 6.62 -12.86
C GLU A 63 -5.96 7.94 -13.62
#